data_AF-A0A7S2RF62-F1
#
_entry.id   AF-A0A7S2RF62-F1
#
_cell.length_a   1.000
_cell.length_b   1.000
_cell.length_c   1.000
_cell.angle_alpha   90.00
_cell.angle_beta   90.00
_cell.angle_gamma   90.00
#
_symmetry.space_group_name_H-M   'P 1'
#
loop_
_entity.id
_entity.type
_entity.pdbx_description
1 polymer ?
#
loop_
_entity_poly.entity_id
_entity_poly.type
_entity_poly.pdbx_seq_one_letter_code
_entity_poly.pdbx_strand_id
1 'polypeptide(L)'
;MGRSCRVLLFVVCVLVNMSGGRLWLYAERASQLLNKATDYNHVELAKRAVGDADRRLLSARNEFRDAKKVFSQVTGTRIKHQQEINALLHRKPNWTTTELGEFTRLCQVEHGVEQAEQTARKTLEACEEAVNVSQSSYLNALREHYHQEQLWSEKGRRISTYGTLSLILFNSVLFLASMLLIEPRKREAIATRVAQDNRMFTKTELNAIATRLDQRLNHLENQLVAEQRMVEQKTTDQQAPCTKNEMLGLEKKDWITVATFGTVLAIGLLK
;
A
#
# COMPACT_ATOMS: atom_id res chain seq x y z
N MET A 1 21.57 -4.59 26.32
CA MET A 1 20.79 -4.27 25.09
C MET A 1 20.74 -2.76 24.86
N GLY A 2 21.00 -2.28 23.63
CA GLY A 2 21.31 -0.87 23.37
C GLY A 2 20.12 0.07 23.16
N ARG A 3 20.38 1.39 23.31
CA ARG A 3 19.44 2.50 23.08
C ARG A 3 18.73 2.42 21.72
N SER A 4 19.38 1.85 20.70
CA SER A 4 18.83 1.60 19.36
C SER A 4 17.54 0.77 19.37
N CYS A 5 17.38 -0.18 20.28
CA CYS A 5 16.17 -0.99 20.37
C CYS A 5 14.98 -0.17 20.89
N ARG A 6 15.22 0.71 21.89
CA ARG A 6 14.19 1.66 22.38
C ARG A 6 13.81 2.70 21.32
N VAL A 7 14.77 3.23 20.55
CA VAL A 7 14.46 4.20 19.48
C VAL A 7 13.63 3.55 18.38
N LEU A 8 13.93 2.30 17.99
CA LEU A 8 13.16 1.59 16.97
C LEU A 8 11.75 1.26 17.46
N LEU A 9 11.59 0.78 18.71
CA LEU A 9 10.27 0.64 19.35
C LEU A 9 9.52 1.97 19.47
N PHE A 10 10.19 3.07 19.81
CA PHE A 10 9.56 4.37 19.99
C PHE A 10 9.11 4.99 18.66
N VAL A 11 9.92 4.89 17.61
CA VAL A 11 9.55 5.36 16.26
C VAL A 11 8.42 4.51 15.68
N VAL A 12 8.46 3.18 15.83
CA VAL A 12 7.35 2.30 15.43
C VAL A 12 6.09 2.62 16.24
N CYS A 13 6.20 2.79 17.57
CA CYS A 13 5.04 3.11 18.42
C CYS A 13 4.45 4.49 18.11
N VAL A 14 5.27 5.52 17.90
CA VAL A 14 4.80 6.86 17.52
C VAL A 14 4.18 6.87 16.12
N LEU A 15 4.76 6.17 15.15
CA LEU A 15 4.16 6.05 13.81
C LEU A 15 2.82 5.29 13.87
N VAL A 16 2.75 4.17 14.57
CA VAL A 16 1.51 3.38 14.72
C VAL A 16 0.44 4.16 15.48
N ASN A 17 0.79 4.86 16.57
CA ASN A 17 -0.17 5.59 17.41
C ASN A 17 -0.65 6.89 16.74
N MET A 18 0.26 7.70 16.17
CA MET A 18 -0.07 9.01 15.60
C MET A 18 -0.72 8.95 14.20
N SER A 19 -0.60 7.80 13.52
CA SER A 19 -1.33 7.52 12.27
C SER A 19 -2.58 6.66 12.49
N GLY A 20 -2.61 5.80 13.51
CA GLY A 20 -3.66 4.82 13.76
C GLY A 20 -5.08 5.37 13.67
N GLY A 21 -5.42 6.40 14.46
CA GLY A 21 -6.78 6.96 14.46
C GLY A 21 -7.24 7.56 13.12
N ARG A 22 -6.32 8.12 12.32
CA ARG A 22 -6.64 8.66 10.99
C ARG A 22 -6.67 7.55 9.93
N LEU A 23 -5.71 6.63 9.96
CA LEU A 23 -5.67 5.45 9.09
C LEU A 23 -6.91 4.57 9.28
N TRP A 24 -7.41 4.43 10.51
CA TRP A 24 -8.64 3.69 10.78
C TRP A 24 -9.85 4.34 10.11
N LEU A 25 -9.98 5.67 10.19
CA LEU A 25 -11.02 6.41 9.44
C LEU A 25 -10.89 6.28 7.91
N TYR A 26 -9.65 6.25 7.38
CA TYR A 26 -9.42 6.01 5.96
C TYR A 26 -9.72 4.56 5.56
N ALA A 27 -9.41 3.58 6.41
CA ALA A 27 -9.73 2.17 6.18
C ALA A 27 -11.24 1.91 6.23
N GLU A 28 -11.95 2.53 7.18
CA GLU A 28 -13.41 2.53 7.29
C GLU A 28 -14.05 3.10 6.01
N ARG A 29 -13.60 4.29 5.57
CA ARG A 29 -14.07 4.90 4.32
C ARG A 29 -13.71 4.09 3.07
N ALA A 30 -12.51 3.51 3.02
CA ALA A 30 -12.09 2.65 1.92
C ALA A 30 -12.91 1.36 1.88
N SER A 31 -13.25 0.77 3.03
CA SER A 31 -14.13 -0.40 3.15
C SER A 31 -15.56 -0.07 2.71
N GLN A 32 -16.09 1.08 3.11
CA GLN A 32 -17.42 1.56 2.68
C GLN A 32 -17.48 1.90 1.18
N LEU A 33 -16.41 2.49 0.63
CA LEU A 33 -16.27 2.75 -0.81
C LEU A 33 -16.08 1.44 -1.59
N LEU A 34 -15.31 0.49 -1.06
CA LEU A 34 -15.20 -0.86 -1.60
C LEU A 34 -16.58 -1.52 -1.61
N ASN A 35 -17.30 -1.63 -0.49
CA ASN A 35 -18.65 -2.21 -0.48
C ASN A 35 -19.61 -1.57 -1.49
N LYS A 36 -19.55 -0.25 -1.69
CA LYS A 36 -20.33 0.46 -2.72
C LYS A 36 -19.85 0.14 -4.15
N ALA A 37 -18.55 -0.02 -4.39
CA ALA A 37 -17.95 -0.33 -5.69
C ALA A 37 -17.85 -1.83 -6.02
N THR A 38 -17.96 -2.72 -5.02
CA THR A 38 -18.12 -4.16 -5.24
C THR A 38 -19.48 -4.42 -5.90
N ASP A 39 -20.46 -3.54 -5.63
CA ASP A 39 -21.69 -3.36 -6.39
C ASP A 39 -22.74 -4.46 -6.16
N TYR A 40 -22.98 -4.80 -4.89
CA TYR A 40 -24.10 -5.67 -4.49
C TYR A 40 -25.47 -5.23 -5.06
N ASN A 41 -25.62 -3.97 -5.49
CA ASN A 41 -26.83 -3.48 -6.15
C ASN A 41 -27.07 -4.14 -7.52
N HIS A 42 -26.05 -4.45 -8.34
CA HIS A 42 -26.29 -5.12 -9.63
C HIS A 42 -26.88 -6.52 -9.43
N VAL A 43 -26.45 -7.25 -8.39
CA VAL A 43 -26.96 -8.60 -8.09
C VAL A 43 -28.44 -8.54 -7.71
N GLU A 44 -28.81 -7.63 -6.80
CA GLU A 44 -30.21 -7.41 -6.41
C GLU A 44 -31.07 -6.91 -7.57
N LEU A 45 -30.55 -6.02 -8.43
CA LEU A 45 -31.26 -5.53 -9.62
C LEU A 45 -31.47 -6.64 -10.65
N ALA A 46 -30.45 -7.45 -10.94
CA ALA A 46 -30.56 -8.59 -11.87
C ALA A 46 -31.55 -9.65 -11.34
N LYS A 47 -31.50 -9.95 -10.04
CA LYS A 47 -32.43 -10.88 -9.38
C LYS A 47 -33.89 -10.40 -9.43
N ARG A 48 -34.11 -9.09 -9.24
CA ARG A 48 -35.44 -8.47 -9.43
C ARG A 48 -35.89 -8.54 -10.89
N ALA A 49 -35.01 -8.24 -11.84
CA ALA A 49 -35.31 -8.30 -13.27
C ALA A 49 -35.69 -9.72 -13.74
N VAL A 50 -35.01 -10.76 -13.23
CA VAL A 50 -35.40 -12.16 -13.47
C VAL A 50 -36.79 -12.46 -12.89
N GLY A 51 -37.05 -12.06 -11.63
CA GLY A 51 -38.36 -12.25 -11.01
C GLY A 51 -39.50 -11.50 -11.71
N ASP A 52 -39.23 -10.31 -12.24
CA ASP A 52 -40.20 -9.54 -13.03
C ASP A 52 -40.47 -10.19 -14.39
N ALA A 53 -39.44 -10.69 -15.06
CA ALA A 53 -39.58 -11.40 -16.34
C ALA A 53 -40.31 -12.74 -16.18
N ASP A 54 -40.04 -13.49 -15.10
CA ASP A 54 -40.75 -14.74 -14.78
C ASP A 54 -42.24 -14.49 -14.50
N ARG A 55 -42.57 -13.48 -13.69
CA ARG A 55 -43.97 -13.07 -13.44
C ARG A 55 -44.71 -12.70 -14.73
N ARG A 56 -44.05 -12.00 -15.67
CA ARG A 56 -44.63 -11.68 -17.00
C ARG A 56 -44.85 -12.93 -17.84
N LEU A 57 -43.87 -13.84 -17.89
CA LEU A 57 -43.98 -15.12 -18.59
C LEU A 57 -45.11 -15.99 -18.03
N LEU A 58 -45.29 -16.02 -16.71
CA LEU A 58 -46.38 -16.73 -16.06
C LEU A 58 -47.76 -16.13 -16.39
N SER A 59 -47.89 -14.79 -16.44
CA SER A 59 -49.12 -14.12 -16.89
C SER A 59 -49.46 -14.50 -18.33
N ALA A 60 -48.51 -14.27 -19.26
CA ALA A 60 -48.68 -14.57 -20.68
C ALA A 60 -49.03 -16.05 -20.92
N ARG A 61 -48.43 -16.99 -20.18
CA ARG A 61 -48.76 -18.42 -20.27
C ARG A 61 -50.16 -18.76 -19.74
N ASN A 62 -50.65 -18.07 -18.70
CA ASN A 62 -52.02 -18.22 -18.24
C ASN A 62 -53.02 -17.67 -19.28
N GLU A 63 -52.75 -16.48 -19.81
CA GLU A 63 -53.55 -15.83 -20.87
C GLU A 63 -53.62 -16.71 -22.13
N PHE A 64 -52.49 -17.22 -22.62
CA PHE A 64 -52.44 -18.18 -23.74
C PHE A 64 -53.22 -19.46 -23.47
N ARG A 65 -53.13 -20.02 -22.25
CA ARG A 65 -53.91 -21.21 -21.87
C ARG A 65 -55.41 -20.93 -21.92
N ASP A 66 -55.84 -19.74 -21.51
CA ASP A 66 -57.26 -19.39 -21.46
C ASP A 66 -57.79 -19.00 -22.86
N ALA A 67 -57.00 -18.29 -23.68
CA ALA A 67 -57.27 -18.10 -25.10
C ALA A 67 -57.40 -19.45 -25.85
N LYS A 68 -56.53 -20.43 -25.54
CA LYS A 68 -56.58 -21.77 -26.12
C LYS A 68 -57.85 -22.56 -25.72
N LYS A 69 -58.37 -22.37 -24.50
CA LYS A 69 -59.68 -22.93 -24.10
C LYS A 69 -60.81 -22.31 -24.93
N VAL A 70 -60.84 -20.98 -25.06
CA VAL A 70 -61.86 -20.25 -25.83
C VAL A 70 -61.84 -20.69 -27.31
N PHE A 71 -60.66 -20.74 -27.93
CA PHE A 71 -60.51 -21.24 -29.30
C PHE A 71 -61.02 -22.68 -29.46
N SER A 72 -60.63 -23.59 -28.56
CA SER A 72 -61.12 -24.98 -28.56
C SER A 72 -62.64 -25.09 -28.41
N GLN A 73 -63.26 -24.24 -27.59
CA GLN A 73 -64.72 -24.17 -27.44
C GLN A 73 -65.40 -23.69 -28.72
N VAL A 74 -64.90 -22.62 -29.34
CA VAL A 74 -65.49 -22.04 -30.56
C VAL A 74 -65.34 -22.97 -31.75
N THR A 75 -64.15 -23.56 -31.97
CA THR A 75 -63.94 -24.60 -32.99
C THR A 75 -64.83 -25.82 -32.73
N GLY A 76 -65.01 -26.23 -31.48
CA GLY A 76 -65.94 -27.29 -31.12
C GLY A 76 -67.40 -26.97 -31.49
N THR A 77 -67.84 -25.73 -31.26
CA THR A 77 -69.17 -25.22 -31.67
C THR A 77 -69.30 -25.17 -33.20
N ARG A 78 -68.27 -24.72 -33.92
CA ARG A 78 -68.25 -24.73 -35.39
C ARG A 78 -68.35 -26.14 -35.96
N ILE A 79 -67.58 -27.10 -35.43
CA ILE A 79 -67.63 -28.51 -35.87
C ILE A 79 -69.04 -29.08 -35.66
N LYS A 80 -69.68 -28.81 -34.53
CA LYS A 80 -71.08 -29.22 -34.26
C LYS A 80 -72.06 -28.59 -35.27
N HIS A 81 -71.98 -27.28 -35.50
CA HIS A 81 -72.83 -26.62 -36.50
C HIS A 81 -72.64 -27.22 -37.90
N GLN A 82 -71.39 -27.48 -38.33
CA GLN A 82 -71.13 -28.13 -39.61
C GLN A 82 -71.70 -29.55 -39.68
N GLN A 83 -71.62 -30.31 -38.58
CA GLN A 83 -72.21 -31.65 -38.48
C GLN A 83 -73.75 -31.61 -38.55
N GLU A 84 -74.39 -30.65 -37.88
CA GLU A 84 -75.84 -30.42 -37.92
C GLU A 84 -76.31 -30.02 -39.34
N ILE A 85 -75.61 -29.08 -39.98
CA ILE A 85 -75.86 -28.66 -41.37
C ILE A 85 -75.68 -29.84 -42.34
N ASN A 86 -74.60 -30.61 -42.21
CA ASN A 86 -74.36 -31.79 -43.05
C ASN A 86 -75.41 -32.88 -42.83
N ALA A 87 -75.83 -33.13 -41.58
CA ALA A 87 -76.89 -34.08 -41.26
C ALA A 87 -78.25 -33.64 -41.86
N LEU A 88 -78.56 -32.34 -41.83
CA LEU A 88 -79.71 -31.76 -42.53
C LEU A 88 -79.61 -31.94 -44.05
N LEU A 89 -78.45 -31.67 -44.66
CA LEU A 89 -78.23 -31.82 -46.10
C LEU A 89 -78.38 -33.28 -46.57
N HIS A 90 -77.92 -34.27 -45.79
CA HIS A 90 -78.08 -35.68 -46.14
C HIS A 90 -79.56 -36.14 -46.16
N ARG A 91 -80.44 -35.54 -45.35
CA ARG A 91 -81.89 -35.85 -45.32
C ARG A 91 -82.76 -34.96 -46.23
N LYS A 92 -82.15 -34.20 -47.15
CA LYS A 92 -82.82 -33.26 -48.07
C LYS A 92 -84.08 -33.74 -48.80
N PRO A 93 -84.21 -34.99 -49.30
CA PRO A 93 -85.45 -35.40 -49.99
C PRO A 93 -86.68 -35.51 -49.08
N ASN A 94 -86.49 -35.63 -47.75
CA ASN A 94 -87.57 -35.89 -46.78
C ASN A 94 -87.76 -34.73 -45.78
N TRP A 95 -87.34 -33.51 -46.12
CA TRP A 95 -87.43 -32.36 -45.21
C TRP A 95 -88.87 -32.02 -44.83
N THR A 96 -89.10 -31.91 -43.52
CA THR A 96 -90.27 -31.26 -42.94
C THR A 96 -90.14 -29.74 -42.98
N THR A 97 -91.26 -29.02 -42.86
CA THR A 97 -91.28 -27.55 -42.77
C THR A 97 -90.47 -27.03 -41.59
N THR A 98 -90.43 -27.76 -40.48
CA THR A 98 -89.62 -27.46 -39.29
C THR A 98 -88.12 -27.57 -39.58
N GLU A 99 -87.68 -28.61 -40.28
CA GLU A 99 -86.25 -28.82 -40.61
C GLU A 99 -85.71 -27.77 -41.60
N LEU A 100 -86.55 -27.29 -42.53
CA LEU A 100 -86.21 -26.18 -43.42
C LEU A 100 -86.01 -24.87 -42.63
N GLY A 101 -86.82 -24.64 -41.59
CA GLY A 101 -86.66 -23.52 -40.67
C GLY A 101 -85.34 -23.61 -39.88
N GLU A 102 -85.02 -24.77 -39.31
CA GLU A 102 -83.77 -25.00 -38.59
C GLU A 102 -82.54 -24.88 -39.50
N PHE A 103 -82.58 -25.42 -40.73
CA PHE A 103 -81.50 -25.23 -41.71
C PHE A 103 -81.28 -23.75 -42.03
N THR A 104 -82.35 -22.99 -42.27
CA THR A 104 -82.27 -21.55 -42.55
C THR A 104 -81.69 -20.79 -41.36
N ARG A 105 -82.10 -21.12 -40.13
CA ARG A 105 -81.55 -20.56 -38.88
C ARG A 105 -80.07 -20.89 -38.70
N LEU A 106 -79.66 -22.12 -39.00
CA LEU A 106 -78.27 -22.58 -38.91
C LEU A 106 -77.36 -21.81 -39.88
N CYS A 107 -77.74 -21.69 -41.17
CA CYS A 107 -76.97 -20.90 -42.13
C CYS A 107 -76.93 -19.39 -41.81
N GLN A 108 -77.96 -18.83 -41.17
CA GLN A 108 -77.91 -17.45 -40.69
C GLN A 108 -76.90 -17.25 -39.54
N VAL A 109 -76.74 -18.25 -38.66
CA VAL A 109 -75.82 -18.20 -37.50
C VAL A 109 -74.39 -18.61 -37.88
N GLU A 110 -74.22 -19.42 -38.93
CA GLU A 110 -72.93 -19.94 -39.43
C GLU A 110 -71.84 -18.86 -39.55
N HIS A 111 -72.15 -17.73 -40.19
CA HIS A 111 -71.17 -16.66 -40.38
C HIS A 111 -70.77 -15.97 -39.05
N GLY A 112 -71.66 -15.91 -38.07
CA GLY A 112 -71.33 -15.42 -36.72
C GLY A 112 -70.39 -16.36 -35.97
N VAL A 113 -70.56 -17.68 -36.14
CA VAL A 113 -69.68 -18.70 -35.56
C VAL A 113 -68.32 -18.73 -36.25
N GLU A 114 -68.28 -18.53 -37.57
CA GLU A 114 -67.05 -18.38 -38.33
C GLU A 114 -66.26 -17.13 -37.89
N GLN A 115 -66.93 -15.96 -37.78
CA GLN A 115 -66.31 -14.73 -37.27
C GLN A 115 -65.79 -14.90 -35.83
N ALA A 116 -66.52 -15.63 -34.98
CA ALA A 116 -66.06 -15.95 -33.64
C ALA A 116 -64.80 -16.85 -33.65
N GLU A 117 -64.72 -17.84 -34.54
CA GLU A 117 -63.53 -18.71 -34.67
C GLU A 117 -62.32 -17.90 -35.16
N GLN A 118 -62.50 -17.07 -36.20
CA GLN A 118 -61.45 -16.20 -36.73
C GLN A 118 -60.96 -15.20 -35.66
N THR A 119 -61.84 -14.67 -34.83
CA THR A 119 -61.50 -13.75 -33.73
C THR A 119 -60.75 -14.48 -32.63
N ALA A 120 -61.25 -15.63 -32.16
CA ALA A 120 -60.59 -16.45 -31.15
C ALA A 120 -59.21 -16.93 -31.60
N ARG A 121 -59.06 -17.26 -32.89
CA ARG A 121 -57.78 -17.61 -33.52
C ARG A 121 -56.77 -16.46 -33.49
N LYS A 122 -57.17 -15.25 -33.91
CA LYS A 122 -56.30 -14.06 -33.86
C LYS A 122 -55.84 -13.74 -32.44
N THR A 123 -56.74 -13.88 -31.45
CA THR A 123 -56.39 -13.71 -30.03
C THR A 123 -55.40 -14.79 -29.57
N LEU A 124 -55.59 -16.05 -29.98
CA LEU A 124 -54.65 -17.13 -29.66
C LEU A 124 -53.25 -16.89 -30.25
N GLU A 125 -53.17 -16.51 -31.53
CA GLU A 125 -51.91 -16.18 -32.21
C GLU A 125 -51.21 -14.98 -31.54
N ALA A 126 -51.96 -13.95 -31.12
CA ALA A 126 -51.40 -12.81 -30.38
C ALA A 126 -50.88 -13.20 -28.97
N CYS A 127 -51.60 -14.06 -28.24
CA CYS A 127 -51.14 -14.57 -26.95
C CYS A 127 -49.91 -15.50 -27.09
N GLU A 128 -49.81 -16.27 -28.18
CA GLU A 128 -48.65 -17.11 -28.46
C GLU A 128 -47.39 -16.26 -28.67
N GLU A 129 -47.49 -15.19 -29.45
CA GLU A 129 -46.37 -14.25 -29.65
C GLU A 129 -46.00 -13.52 -28.35
N ALA A 130 -46.97 -13.11 -27.53
CA ALA A 130 -46.72 -12.52 -26.22
C ALA A 130 -45.96 -13.48 -25.28
N VAL A 131 -46.24 -14.79 -25.34
CA VAL A 131 -45.46 -15.83 -24.62
C VAL A 131 -44.05 -15.94 -25.18
N ASN A 132 -43.86 -15.96 -26.51
CA ASN A 132 -42.54 -16.06 -27.15
C ASN A 132 -41.63 -14.86 -26.79
N VAL A 133 -42.17 -13.64 -26.83
CA VAL A 133 -41.47 -12.41 -26.43
C VAL A 133 -41.13 -12.45 -24.93
N SER A 134 -42.08 -12.84 -24.08
CA SER A 134 -41.85 -12.93 -22.62
C SER A 134 -40.82 -14.00 -22.27
N GLN A 135 -40.83 -15.14 -22.96
CA GLN A 135 -39.86 -16.23 -22.78
C GLN A 135 -38.46 -15.80 -23.21
N SER A 136 -38.35 -15.08 -24.34
CA SER A 136 -37.09 -14.51 -24.80
C SER A 136 -36.53 -13.48 -23.81
N SER A 137 -37.39 -12.63 -23.26
CA SER A 137 -37.03 -11.65 -22.21
C SER A 137 -36.54 -12.33 -20.93
N TYR A 138 -37.25 -13.36 -20.44
CA TYR A 138 -36.85 -14.14 -19.28
C TYR A 138 -35.49 -14.84 -19.47
N LEU A 139 -35.27 -15.49 -20.63
CA LEU A 139 -33.99 -16.13 -20.92
C LEU A 139 -32.83 -15.14 -20.98
N ASN A 140 -33.07 -13.92 -21.47
CA ASN A 140 -32.05 -12.85 -21.48
C ASN A 140 -31.75 -12.35 -20.06
N ALA A 141 -32.79 -12.11 -19.24
CA ALA A 141 -32.59 -11.72 -17.84
C ALA A 141 -31.85 -12.80 -17.03
N LEU A 142 -32.14 -14.08 -17.27
CA LEU A 142 -31.47 -15.20 -16.61
C LEU A 142 -30.00 -15.33 -17.01
N ARG A 143 -29.67 -15.11 -18.30
CA ARG A 143 -28.27 -15.05 -18.79
C ARG A 143 -27.50 -13.92 -18.11
N GLU A 144 -28.11 -12.73 -18.02
CA GLU A 144 -27.50 -11.57 -17.38
C GLU A 144 -27.23 -11.83 -15.89
N HIS A 145 -28.21 -12.38 -15.16
CA HIS A 145 -28.03 -12.79 -13.77
C HIS A 145 -26.85 -13.78 -13.61
N TYR A 146 -26.75 -14.79 -14.48
CA TYR A 146 -25.64 -15.74 -14.44
C TYR A 146 -24.28 -15.07 -14.72
N HIS A 147 -24.23 -14.15 -15.68
CA HIS A 147 -23.00 -13.40 -15.99
C HIS A 147 -22.57 -12.52 -14.81
N GLN A 148 -23.51 -11.91 -14.09
CA GLN A 148 -23.19 -11.11 -12.90
C GLN A 148 -22.74 -11.99 -11.71
N GLU A 149 -23.38 -13.12 -11.46
CA GLU A 149 -22.96 -14.09 -10.42
C GLU A 149 -21.54 -14.63 -10.68
N GLN A 150 -21.22 -14.93 -11.95
CA GLN A 150 -19.89 -15.40 -12.34
C GLN A 150 -18.82 -14.29 -12.20
N LEU A 151 -19.16 -13.04 -12.55
CA LEU A 151 -18.30 -11.88 -12.31
C LEU A 151 -18.07 -11.67 -10.81
N TRP A 152 -19.08 -11.87 -9.97
CA TRP A 152 -18.99 -11.74 -8.51
C TRP A 152 -17.96 -12.69 -7.91
N SER A 153 -18.03 -13.98 -8.24
CA SER A 153 -17.07 -15.01 -7.82
C SER A 153 -15.63 -14.63 -8.17
N GLU A 154 -15.39 -14.19 -9.41
CA GLU A 154 -14.07 -13.76 -9.86
C GLU A 154 -13.61 -12.42 -9.27
N LYS A 155 -14.54 -11.51 -8.94
CA LYS A 155 -14.23 -10.23 -8.29
C LYS A 155 -13.79 -10.46 -6.84
N GLY A 156 -14.49 -11.30 -6.09
CA GLY A 156 -14.12 -11.69 -4.71
C GLY A 156 -12.73 -12.36 -4.64
N ARG A 157 -12.45 -13.30 -5.55
CA ARG A 157 -11.14 -13.96 -5.65
C ARG A 157 -10.01 -12.95 -5.86
N ARG A 158 -10.16 -12.06 -6.85
CA ARG A 158 -9.17 -11.02 -7.18
C ARG A 158 -8.96 -10.03 -6.03
N ILE A 159 -10.01 -9.60 -5.34
CA ILE A 159 -9.89 -8.70 -4.16
C ILE A 159 -9.01 -9.33 -3.08
N SER A 160 -9.17 -10.62 -2.78
CA SER A 160 -8.33 -11.33 -1.79
C SER A 160 -6.86 -11.44 -2.23
N THR A 161 -6.62 -11.82 -3.50
CA THR A 161 -5.26 -11.90 -4.06
C THR A 161 -4.55 -10.54 -4.05
N TYR A 162 -5.19 -9.49 -4.58
CA TYR A 162 -4.61 -8.15 -4.61
C TYR A 162 -4.47 -7.54 -3.21
N GLY A 163 -5.41 -7.80 -2.29
CA GLY A 163 -5.31 -7.35 -0.90
C GLY A 163 -4.09 -7.95 -0.18
N THR A 164 -3.84 -9.25 -0.37
CA THR A 164 -2.66 -9.92 0.18
C THR A 164 -1.36 -9.34 -0.40
N LEU A 165 -1.30 -9.14 -1.72
CA LEU A 165 -0.17 -8.51 -2.39
C LEU A 165 0.06 -7.06 -1.91
N SER A 166 -1.00 -6.28 -1.73
CA SER A 166 -0.92 -4.91 -1.19
C SER A 166 -0.37 -4.88 0.24
N LEU A 167 -0.75 -5.84 1.08
CA LEU A 167 -0.30 -5.91 2.47
C LEU A 167 1.18 -6.33 2.56
N ILE A 168 1.62 -7.26 1.71
CA ILE A 168 3.03 -7.62 1.53
C ILE A 168 3.83 -6.41 1.03
N LEU A 169 3.36 -5.72 -0.02
CA LEU A 169 4.03 -4.53 -0.57
C LEU A 169 4.14 -3.41 0.46
N PHE A 170 3.08 -3.12 1.21
CA PHE A 170 3.09 -2.12 2.28
C PHE A 170 4.11 -2.45 3.37
N ASN A 171 4.17 -3.72 3.80
CA ASN A 171 5.19 -4.19 4.75
C ASN A 171 6.62 -4.04 4.19
N SER A 172 6.84 -4.41 2.92
CA SER A 172 8.13 -4.24 2.25
C SER A 172 8.55 -2.77 2.15
N VAL A 173 7.62 -1.86 1.81
CA VAL A 173 7.90 -0.41 1.76
C VAL A 173 8.26 0.14 3.14
N LEU A 174 7.58 -0.27 4.21
CA LEU A 174 7.95 0.09 5.58
C LEU A 174 9.35 -0.42 5.95
N PHE A 175 9.70 -1.65 5.54
CA PHE A 175 11.03 -2.20 5.75
C PHE A 175 12.12 -1.42 4.99
N LEU A 176 11.89 -1.11 3.71
CA LEU A 176 12.80 -0.29 2.90
C LEU A 176 12.98 1.13 3.50
N ALA A 177 11.89 1.78 3.90
CA ALA A 177 11.96 3.11 4.54
C ALA A 177 12.74 3.06 5.86
N SER A 178 12.54 2.02 6.66
CA SER A 178 13.30 1.76 7.88
C SER A 178 14.80 1.56 7.59
N MET A 179 15.14 0.76 6.58
CA MET A 179 16.53 0.51 6.16
C MET A 179 17.21 1.80 5.70
N LEU A 180 16.57 2.54 4.78
CA LEU A 180 17.10 3.79 4.22
C LEU A 180 17.23 4.93 5.23
N LEU A 181 16.40 4.99 6.28
CA LEU A 181 16.48 6.05 7.29
C LEU A 181 17.38 5.70 8.49
N ILE A 182 17.50 4.42 8.85
CA ILE A 182 18.24 3.99 10.03
C ILE A 182 19.70 3.67 9.71
N GLU A 183 20.00 3.10 8.53
CA GLU A 183 21.38 2.82 8.14
C GLU A 183 22.30 4.04 7.97
N PRO A 184 21.94 5.14 7.29
CA PRO A 184 22.84 6.29 7.18
C PRO A 184 23.20 6.85 8.56
N ARG A 185 22.22 6.97 9.47
CA ARG A 185 22.45 7.45 10.84
C ARG A 185 23.34 6.51 11.65
N LYS A 186 23.25 5.19 11.42
CA LYS A 186 24.21 4.21 12.00
C LYS A 186 25.61 4.40 11.43
N ARG A 187 25.75 4.59 10.11
CA ARG A 187 27.05 4.82 9.44
C ARG A 187 27.69 6.12 9.92
N GLU A 188 26.96 7.21 9.96
CA GLU A 188 27.39 8.51 10.51
C GLU A 188 27.82 8.40 11.98
N ALA A 189 27.02 7.74 12.83
CA ALA A 189 27.34 7.58 14.24
C ALA A 189 28.60 6.72 14.48
N ILE A 190 28.81 5.67 13.68
CA ILE A 190 30.03 4.84 13.75
C ILE A 190 31.23 5.63 13.22
N ALA A 191 31.10 6.28 12.06
CA ALA A 191 32.18 7.11 11.49
C ALA A 191 32.60 8.24 12.43
N THR A 192 31.65 8.88 13.11
CA THR A 192 31.92 9.94 14.10
C THR A 192 32.69 9.40 15.31
N ARG A 193 32.30 8.22 15.83
CA ARG A 193 33.01 7.56 16.94
C ARG A 193 34.43 7.18 16.55
N VAL A 194 34.61 6.49 15.42
CA VAL A 194 35.93 6.10 14.91
C VAL A 194 36.81 7.34 14.68
N ALA A 195 36.25 8.44 14.15
CA ALA A 195 36.99 9.69 14.00
C ALA A 195 37.35 10.36 15.35
N GLN A 196 36.51 10.24 16.38
CA GLN A 196 36.80 10.70 17.74
C GLN A 196 37.87 9.83 18.42
N ASP A 197 37.76 8.51 18.32
CA ASP A 197 38.70 7.54 18.88
C ASP A 197 40.09 7.69 18.25
N ASN A 198 40.17 7.86 16.92
CA ASN A 198 41.43 8.16 16.22
C ASN A 198 42.04 9.51 16.64
N ARG A 199 41.21 10.53 16.92
CA ARG A 199 41.68 11.83 17.45
C ARG A 199 42.13 11.75 18.90
N MET A 200 41.54 10.87 19.71
CA MET A 200 42.00 10.59 21.06
C MET A 200 43.34 9.85 21.03
N PHE A 201 43.45 8.80 20.22
CA PHE A 201 44.67 8.03 20.06
C PHE A 201 45.86 8.91 19.60
N THR A 202 45.67 9.70 18.54
CA THR A 202 46.73 10.61 18.05
C THR A 202 47.13 11.68 19.08
N LYS A 203 46.19 12.21 19.88
CA LYS A 203 46.52 13.11 21.00
C LYS A 203 47.33 12.41 22.10
N THR A 204 46.97 11.17 22.45
CA THR A 204 47.71 10.38 23.45
C THR A 204 49.12 10.08 22.98
N GLU A 205 49.31 9.66 21.72
CA GLU A 205 50.64 9.45 21.12
C GLU A 205 51.46 10.76 21.08
N LEU A 206 50.86 11.89 20.67
CA LEU A 206 51.53 13.20 20.69
C LEU A 206 51.99 13.59 22.11
N ASN A 207 51.14 13.41 23.12
CA ASN A 207 51.49 13.69 24.52
C ASN A 207 52.57 12.72 25.06
N ALA A 208 52.54 11.45 24.63
CA ALA A 208 53.57 10.47 24.96
C ALA A 208 54.91 10.79 24.29
N ILE A 209 54.90 11.38 23.09
CA ILE A 209 56.11 11.87 22.42
C ILE A 209 56.63 13.14 23.10
N ALA A 210 55.75 14.10 23.41
CA ALA A 210 56.13 15.35 24.10
C ALA A 210 56.79 15.07 25.45
N THR A 211 56.17 14.24 26.30
CA THR A 211 56.75 13.86 27.60
C THR A 211 58.07 13.11 27.48
N ARG A 212 58.27 12.27 26.44
CA ARG A 212 59.57 11.65 26.14
C ARG A 212 60.62 12.66 25.70
N LEU A 213 60.23 13.72 24.97
CA LEU A 213 61.14 14.80 24.59
C LEU A 213 61.54 15.64 25.81
N ASP A 214 60.60 16.02 26.67
CA ASP A 214 60.88 16.74 27.92
C ASP A 214 61.83 15.94 28.83
N GLN A 215 61.62 14.63 28.96
CA GLN A 215 62.55 13.75 29.68
C GLN A 215 63.96 13.74 29.08
N ARG A 216 64.09 13.78 27.75
CA ARG A 216 65.40 13.86 27.07
C ARG A 216 66.05 15.24 27.25
N LEU A 217 65.29 16.31 27.15
CA LEU A 217 65.77 17.68 27.37
C LEU A 217 66.27 17.85 28.81
N ASN A 218 65.47 17.47 29.80
CA ASN A 218 65.86 17.51 31.22
C ASN A 218 67.09 16.62 31.50
N HIS A 219 67.24 15.49 30.80
CA HIS A 219 68.44 14.65 30.95
C HIS A 219 69.70 15.33 30.39
N LEU A 220 69.60 15.97 29.21
CA LEU A 220 70.69 16.73 28.60
C LEU A 220 71.05 17.98 29.44
N GLU A 221 70.06 18.67 29.99
CA GLU A 221 70.28 19.80 30.91
C GLU A 221 71.02 19.35 32.18
N ASN A 222 70.61 18.23 32.80
CA ASN A 222 71.32 17.67 33.95
C ASN A 222 72.75 17.21 33.60
N GLN A 223 73.00 16.72 32.38
CA GLN A 223 74.36 16.41 31.90
C GLN A 223 75.21 17.69 31.78
N LEU A 224 74.67 18.75 31.15
CA LEU A 224 75.34 20.05 31.03
C LEU A 224 75.64 20.69 32.39
N VAL A 225 74.70 20.65 33.33
CA VAL A 225 74.89 21.16 34.71
C VAL A 225 75.92 20.31 35.47
N ALA A 226 75.95 18.99 35.28
CA ALA A 226 76.99 18.14 35.86
C ALA A 226 78.38 18.45 35.27
N GLU A 227 78.47 18.69 33.97
CA GLU A 227 79.71 19.10 33.29
C GLU A 227 80.20 20.48 33.77
N GLN A 228 79.30 21.45 33.95
CA GLN A 228 79.62 22.75 34.55
C GLN A 228 80.13 22.62 35.99
N ARG A 229 79.50 21.79 36.83
CA ARG A 229 79.99 21.52 38.20
C ARG A 229 81.37 20.88 38.23
N MET A 230 81.68 20.02 37.26
CA MET A 230 83.02 19.43 37.10
C MET A 230 84.08 20.47 36.66
N VAL A 231 83.66 21.57 36.02
CA VAL A 231 84.53 22.72 35.70
C VAL A 231 84.73 23.61 36.94
N GLU A 232 83.69 23.90 37.72
CA GLU A 232 83.81 24.70 38.97
C GLU A 232 84.66 23.99 40.05
N GLN A 233 84.59 22.67 40.14
CA GLN A 233 85.46 21.90 41.05
C GLN A 233 86.94 22.01 40.65
N LYS A 234 87.26 22.02 39.35
CA LYS A 234 88.63 22.23 38.86
C LYS A 234 89.20 23.61 39.19
N THR A 235 88.36 24.64 39.41
CA THR A 235 88.82 25.96 39.87
C THR A 235 88.98 26.08 41.39
N THR A 236 88.54 25.08 42.17
CA THR A 236 88.54 25.14 43.64
C THR A 236 89.64 24.28 44.28
N ASP A 237 90.08 23.21 43.63
CA ASP A 237 91.07 22.25 44.17
C ASP A 237 92.55 22.72 44.12
N GLN A 238 92.81 24.02 44.02
CA GLN A 238 94.16 24.56 43.85
C GLN A 238 94.56 25.68 44.83
N GLN A 239 94.01 25.70 46.05
CA GLN A 239 94.58 26.50 47.15
C GLN A 239 94.29 25.94 48.55
N ALA A 240 95.32 25.34 49.17
CA ALA A 240 95.35 24.97 50.59
C ALA A 240 96.30 25.91 51.37
N PRO A 241 95.94 26.39 52.59
CA PRO A 241 96.74 27.37 53.30
C PRO A 241 97.64 26.79 54.41
N CYS A 242 98.91 27.21 54.43
CA CYS A 242 99.80 27.31 55.59
C CYS A 242 101.10 28.02 55.13
N THR A 243 101.77 28.92 55.87
CA THR A 243 101.55 29.44 57.24
C THR A 243 102.16 30.85 57.33
N LYS A 244 101.85 31.63 58.38
CA LYS A 244 102.61 32.85 58.71
C LYS A 244 104.11 32.55 58.90
N ASN A 245 104.97 33.49 58.51
CA ASN A 245 105.87 34.18 59.44
C ASN A 245 106.46 35.47 58.83
N GLU A 246 106.94 36.34 59.71
CA GLU A 246 107.62 37.62 59.44
C GLU A 246 108.76 37.49 58.40
N MET A 247 108.81 38.31 57.35
CA MET A 247 109.10 39.77 57.27
C MET A 247 110.60 40.10 57.27
N LEU A 248 110.95 41.07 56.40
CA LEU A 248 112.28 41.66 56.13
C LEU A 248 113.22 40.78 55.27
N GLY A 249 113.69 41.23 54.09
CA GLY A 249 113.42 42.49 53.38
C GLY A 249 114.29 42.67 52.12
N LEU A 250 114.32 43.91 51.60
CA LEU A 250 115.10 44.41 50.44
C LEU A 250 114.50 44.05 49.05
N GLU A 251 113.90 45.03 48.34
CA GLU A 251 114.52 45.83 47.23
C GLU A 251 114.77 45.01 45.94
N LYS A 252 114.48 45.41 44.68
CA LYS A 252 114.09 46.63 43.91
C LYS A 252 113.58 46.12 42.52
N LYS A 253 112.94 46.83 41.57
CA LYS A 253 112.27 48.15 41.45
C LYS A 253 111.64 48.29 40.02
N ASP A 254 110.36 48.68 39.91
CA ASP A 254 109.62 49.19 38.71
C ASP A 254 109.56 48.25 37.46
N TRP A 255 108.70 48.37 36.44
CA TRP A 255 107.94 49.50 35.85
C TRP A 255 106.72 49.04 35.00
N ILE A 256 105.66 49.88 34.96
CA ILE A 256 104.70 50.15 33.84
C ILE A 256 103.71 49.04 33.36
N THR A 257 102.37 49.17 33.51
CA THR A 257 101.31 49.94 32.76
C THR A 257 100.76 49.23 31.49
N VAL A 258 99.50 49.56 31.11
CA VAL A 258 98.74 49.20 29.87
C VAL A 258 97.98 47.85 29.97
N ALA A 259 96.68 47.70 29.62
CA ALA A 259 95.65 48.61 29.07
C ALA A 259 94.24 48.36 29.67
N THR A 260 93.40 49.39 29.57
CA THR A 260 91.96 49.43 29.86
C THR A 260 91.10 49.37 28.58
N PHE A 261 89.78 49.09 28.75
CA PHE A 261 88.59 49.53 27.97
C PHE A 261 87.74 48.53 27.13
N GLY A 262 86.42 48.77 27.16
CA GLY A 262 85.34 48.16 26.37
C GLY A 262 84.64 47.02 27.11
N THR A 263 83.51 47.13 27.82
CA THR A 263 82.32 48.02 27.80
C THR A 263 81.38 47.95 26.56
N VAL A 264 80.17 47.44 26.82
CA VAL A 264 78.87 47.69 26.13
C VAL A 264 78.69 47.16 24.70
N LEU A 265 77.81 46.16 24.56
CA LEU A 265 76.61 46.33 23.72
C LEU A 265 75.48 45.37 24.14
N ALA A 266 74.31 45.93 24.46
CA ALA A 266 73.05 45.21 24.46
C ALA A 266 72.35 45.45 23.11
N ILE A 267 71.61 44.46 22.61
CA ILE A 267 70.42 44.58 21.75
C ILE A 267 69.78 43.19 21.68
N GLY A 268 68.52 43.08 22.08
CA GLY A 268 67.69 41.93 21.71
C GLY A 268 66.84 42.29 20.49
N LEU A 269 66.44 41.31 19.68
CA LEU A 269 65.33 41.47 18.72
C LEU A 269 64.82 40.12 18.21
N LEU A 270 63.49 39.99 18.25
CA LEU A 270 62.60 39.10 17.49
C LEU A 270 63.21 38.13 16.45
N LYS A 271 62.90 36.83 16.60
CA LYS A 271 61.90 36.17 15.75
C LYS A 271 61.36 34.88 16.34
#